data_AF-A0A6A3DRA5-F1
#
_entry.id   AF-A0A6A3DRA5-F1
#
_cell.length_a   1.000
_cell.length_b   1.000
_cell.length_c   1.000
_cell.angle_alpha   90.00
_cell.angle_beta   90.00
_cell.angle_gamma   90.00
#
_symmetry.space_group_name_H-M   'P 1'
#
loop_
_entity.id
_entity.type
_entity.pdbx_description
1 polymer ?
#
loop_
_entity_poly.entity_id
_entity_poly.type
_entity_poly.pdbx_seq_one_letter_code
_entity_poly.pdbx_strand_id
1 'polypeptide(L)'
;MGILLIIFPANATHLLQPLDVAVFSTFKACIKRQADIYLGNGGGCSLSKEDAVSMASTAWKLSNLEANIKAGFRGCGLFPLNKLKMAERLDSYLRNGTPENTKLAE
;
A
#
# COMPACT_ATOMS: atom_id res chain seq x y z
N MET A 1 -12.70 26.53 -4.22
CA MET A 1 -12.04 25.28 -3.78
C MET A 1 -10.55 25.49 -3.89
N GLY A 2 -9.83 25.55 -2.77
CA GLY A 2 -8.37 25.67 -2.76
C GLY A 2 -7.74 24.29 -2.75
N ILE A 3 -6.82 24.02 -3.67
CA ILE A 3 -6.01 22.80 -3.67
C ILE A 3 -4.66 23.17 -3.07
N LEU A 4 -4.25 22.48 -2.00
CA LEU A 4 -2.90 22.60 -1.45
C LEU A 4 -2.05 21.45 -1.99
N LEU A 5 -1.05 21.78 -2.80
CA LEU A 5 -0.08 20.80 -3.27
C LEU A 5 0.98 20.57 -2.20
N ILE A 6 1.21 19.30 -1.83
CA ILE A 6 2.27 18.89 -0.92
C ILE A 6 3.39 18.28 -1.77
N ILE A 7 4.60 18.83 -1.65
CA ILE A 7 5.79 18.33 -2.35
C ILE A 7 6.57 17.43 -1.40
N PHE A 8 6.77 16.18 -1.80
CA PHE A 8 7.61 15.24 -1.06
C PHE A 8 9.03 15.19 -1.65
N PRO A 9 10.05 14.93 -0.81
CA PRO A 9 11.40 14.69 -1.31
C PRO A 9 11.44 13.45 -2.20
N ALA A 10 12.44 13.40 -3.08
CA ALA A 10 12.68 12.23 -3.93
C ALA A 10 12.85 10.96 -3.09
N ASN A 11 12.43 9.82 -3.64
CA ASN A 11 12.53 8.49 -3.01
C ASN A 11 11.78 8.32 -1.67
N ALA A 12 10.81 9.20 -1.35
CA ALA A 12 10.07 9.14 -0.09
C ALA A 12 8.70 8.44 -0.18
N THR A 13 8.40 7.74 -1.27
CA THR A 13 7.11 7.05 -1.48
C THR A 13 6.75 6.10 -0.34
N HIS A 14 7.71 5.27 0.09
CA HIS A 14 7.55 4.32 1.19
C HIS A 14 7.44 4.98 2.58
N LEU A 15 7.72 6.28 2.68
CA LEU A 15 7.70 7.07 3.91
C LEU A 15 6.42 7.90 4.02
N LEU A 16 6.11 8.66 2.97
CA LEU A 16 5.18 9.78 3.06
C LEU A 16 3.95 9.63 2.17
N GLN A 17 3.84 8.60 1.32
CA GLN A 17 2.67 8.42 0.45
C GLN A 17 1.72 7.37 1.04
N PRO A 18 0.56 7.77 1.63
CA PRO A 18 -0.38 6.84 2.28
C PRO A 18 -0.88 5.72 1.37
N LEU A 19 -1.01 6.03 0.08
CA LEU A 19 -1.42 5.10 -0.96
C LEU A 19 -0.47 3.89 -1.03
N ASP A 20 0.83 4.16 -1.09
CA ASP A 20 1.87 3.12 -1.14
C ASP A 20 2.08 2.44 0.21
N VAL A 21 1.95 3.18 1.32
CA VAL A 21 2.20 2.67 2.68
C VAL A 21 1.14 1.69 3.15
N ALA A 22 -0.15 1.93 2.89
CA ALA A 22 -1.23 1.14 3.49
C ALA A 22 -2.28 0.63 2.49
N VAL A 23 -2.58 1.41 1.46
CA VAL A 23 -3.68 1.07 0.55
C VAL A 23 -3.27 -0.03 -0.42
N PHE A 24 -2.10 0.08 -1.05
CA PHE A 24 -1.65 -0.93 -2.00
C PHE A 24 -1.28 -2.27 -1.36
N SER A 25 -0.84 -2.30 -0.11
CA SER A 25 -0.52 -3.58 0.56
C SER A 25 -1.77 -4.45 0.73
N THR A 26 -2.85 -3.86 1.25
CA THR A 26 -4.13 -4.54 1.46
C THR A 26 -4.83 -4.88 0.15
N PHE A 27 -4.81 -3.97 -0.82
CA PHE A 27 -5.35 -4.24 -2.15
C PHE A 27 -4.62 -5.39 -2.85
N LYS A 28 -3.27 -5.42 -2.82
CA LYS A 28 -2.48 -6.53 -3.38
C LYS A 28 -2.79 -7.86 -2.70
N ALA A 29 -2.99 -7.87 -1.38
CA ALA A 29 -3.39 -9.08 -0.66
C ALA A 29 -4.78 -9.59 -1.10
N CYS A 30 -5.75 -8.69 -1.30
CA CYS A 30 -7.06 -9.05 -1.84
C CYS A 30 -6.97 -9.59 -3.27
N ILE A 31 -6.19 -8.97 -4.15
CA ILE A 31 -5.93 -9.46 -5.52
C ILE A 31 -5.33 -10.87 -5.47
N LYS A 32 -4.30 -11.09 -4.65
CA LYS A 32 -3.66 -12.40 -4.51
C LYS A 32 -4.67 -13.47 -4.11
N ARG A 33 -5.52 -13.19 -3.11
CA ARG A 33 -6.59 -14.10 -2.70
C ARG A 33 -7.57 -14.40 -3.82
N GLN A 34 -7.95 -13.41 -4.63
CA GLN A 34 -8.84 -13.63 -5.76
C GLN A 34 -8.16 -14.46 -6.87
N ALA A 35 -6.87 -14.25 -7.11
CA ALA A 35 -6.09 -15.07 -8.03
C ALA A 35 -6.01 -16.53 -7.57
N ASP A 36 -5.81 -16.77 -6.27
CA ASP A 36 -5.81 -18.13 -5.69
C ASP A 36 -7.18 -18.82 -5.87
N ILE A 37 -8.29 -18.08 -5.67
CA ILE A 37 -9.66 -18.59 -5.91
C ILE A 37 -9.88 -18.89 -7.40
N TYR A 38 -9.43 -17.99 -8.29
CA TYR A 38 -9.54 -18.18 -9.73
C TYR A 38 -8.84 -19.46 -10.17
N LEU A 39 -7.61 -19.68 -9.71
CA LEU A 39 -6.84 -20.90 -9.99
C LEU A 39 -7.52 -22.15 -9.41
N GLY A 40 -8.05 -22.06 -8.19
CA GLY A 40 -8.76 -23.17 -7.52
C GLY A 40 -10.08 -23.57 -8.20
N ASN A 41 -10.75 -22.64 -8.88
CA ASN A 41 -11.99 -22.89 -9.61
C ASN A 41 -11.77 -23.42 -11.04
N GLY A 42 -10.55 -23.89 -11.36
CA GLY A 42 -10.20 -24.37 -12.70
C GLY A 42 -9.81 -23.27 -13.69
N GLY A 43 -9.56 -22.06 -13.20
CA GLY A 43 -8.94 -21.00 -13.99
C GLY A 43 -7.55 -21.42 -14.46
N GLY A 44 -7.24 -21.17 -15.73
CA GLY A 44 -5.93 -21.49 -16.30
C GLY A 44 -4.84 -20.51 -15.86
N CYS A 45 -3.62 -20.71 -16.37
CA CYS A 45 -2.50 -19.78 -16.13
C CYS A 45 -2.61 -18.45 -16.91
N SER A 46 -3.71 -18.23 -17.63
CA SER A 46 -3.96 -17.02 -18.42
C SER A 46 -5.24 -16.35 -17.94
N LEU A 47 -5.14 -15.06 -17.66
CA LEU A 47 -6.25 -14.23 -17.21
C LEU A 47 -6.63 -13.26 -18.33
N SER A 48 -7.90 -13.25 -18.73
CA SER A 48 -8.37 -12.26 -19.71
C SER A 48 -8.36 -10.85 -19.10
N LYS A 49 -8.36 -9.81 -19.94
CA LYS A 49 -8.43 -8.42 -19.46
C LYS A 49 -9.72 -8.16 -18.69
N GLU A 50 -10.82 -8.75 -19.13
CA GLU A 50 -12.15 -8.61 -18.52
C GLU A 50 -12.17 -9.23 -17.12
N ASP A 51 -11.63 -10.44 -16.98
CA ASP A 51 -11.50 -11.13 -15.69
C ASP A 51 -10.57 -10.37 -14.76
N ALA A 52 -9.46 -9.83 -15.26
CA ALA A 52 -8.53 -9.04 -14.47
C ALA A 52 -9.18 -7.76 -13.90
N VAL A 53 -9.98 -7.06 -14.71
CA VAL A 53 -10.72 -5.87 -14.26
C VAL A 53 -11.81 -6.23 -13.25
N SER A 54 -12.54 -7.33 -13.50
CA SER A 54 -13.56 -7.84 -12.58
C SER A 54 -12.96 -8.24 -11.22
N MET A 55 -11.82 -8.93 -11.27
CA MET A 55 -11.03 -9.33 -10.10
C MET A 55 -10.56 -8.10 -9.32
N ALA A 56 -10.04 -7.08 -10.01
CA ALA A 56 -9.59 -5.85 -9.40
C ALA A 56 -10.75 -5.06 -8.75
N SER A 57 -11.90 -4.98 -9.42
CA SER A 57 -13.10 -4.35 -8.87
C SER A 57 -13.58 -5.05 -7.59
N THR A 58 -13.58 -6.38 -7.60
CA THR A 58 -13.95 -7.19 -6.44
C THR A 58 -12.97 -7.00 -5.29
N ALA A 59 -11.66 -7.08 -5.58
CA ALA A 59 -10.62 -6.83 -4.59
C ALA A 59 -10.75 -5.43 -3.97
N TRP A 60 -11.04 -4.41 -4.78
CA TRP A 60 -11.22 -3.02 -4.33
C TRP A 60 -12.38 -2.88 -3.36
N LYS A 61 -13.53 -3.52 -3.65
CA LYS A 61 -14.71 -3.52 -2.77
C LYS A 61 -14.48 -4.28 -1.46
N LEU A 62 -13.70 -5.36 -1.52
CA LEU A 62 -13.39 -6.19 -0.34
C LEU A 62 -12.30 -5.59 0.53
N SER A 63 -11.38 -4.80 -0.05
CA SER A 63 -10.42 -4.06 0.74
C SER A 63 -11.15 -3.00 1.56
N ASN A 64 -10.94 -2.99 2.88
CA ASN A 64 -11.45 -1.96 3.78
C ASN A 64 -10.66 -0.64 3.59
N LEU A 65 -10.84 -0.02 2.43
CA LEU A 65 -10.04 1.11 1.96
C LEU A 65 -10.19 2.31 2.88
N GLU A 66 -11.37 2.55 3.43
CA GLU A 66 -11.57 3.68 4.33
C GLU A 66 -10.66 3.57 5.57
N ALA A 67 -10.65 2.41 6.21
CA ALA A 67 -9.79 2.15 7.35
C ALA A 67 -8.30 2.23 6.95
N ASN A 68 -7.93 1.65 5.80
CA ASN A 68 -6.55 1.61 5.33
C ASN A 68 -6.03 3.00 4.91
N ILE A 69 -6.88 3.84 4.31
CA ILE A 69 -6.55 5.23 3.98
C ILE A 69 -6.28 6.00 5.28
N LYS A 70 -7.22 5.96 6.24
CA LYS A 70 -7.07 6.64 7.54
C LYS A 70 -5.80 6.16 8.27
N ALA A 71 -5.57 4.85 8.30
CA ALA A 71 -4.36 4.27 8.88
C ALA A 71 -3.09 4.67 8.14
N GLY A 72 -3.11 4.74 6.80
CA GLY A 72 -2.00 5.16 5.97
C GLY A 72 -1.60 6.62 6.23
N PHE A 73 -2.58 7.53 6.29
CA PHE A 73 -2.32 8.94 6.62
C PHE A 73 -1.74 9.11 8.03
N ARG A 74 -2.27 8.36 9.01
CA ARG A 74 -1.75 8.34 10.38
C ARG A 74 -0.34 7.75 10.43
N GLY A 75 -0.10 6.66 9.71
CA GLY A 75 1.19 5.96 9.66
C GLY A 75 2.29 6.75 8.96
N CYS A 76 1.94 7.60 7.99
CA CYS A 76 2.85 8.57 7.37
C CYS A 76 3.05 9.84 8.21
N GLY A 77 2.30 10.01 9.31
CA GLY A 77 2.33 11.23 10.13
C GLY A 77 1.76 12.47 9.42
N LEU A 78 1.02 12.31 8.32
CA LEU A 78 0.44 13.43 7.56
C LEU A 78 -0.86 13.93 8.20
N PHE A 79 -1.70 13.01 8.69
CA PHE A 79 -2.96 13.37 9.33
C PHE A 79 -3.35 12.43 10.48
N PRO A 80 -3.56 12.95 11.70
CA PRO A 80 -3.14 14.29 12.14
C PRO A 80 -1.63 14.50 11.92
N LEU A 81 -1.21 15.75 11.67
CA LEU A 81 0.20 16.04 11.43
C LEU A 81 1.02 15.64 12.67
N ASN A 82 1.96 14.72 12.50
CA ASN A 82 2.79 14.18 13.57
C ASN A 82 4.24 14.02 13.09
N LYS A 83 5.08 15.01 13.41
CA LYS A 83 6.51 15.02 13.04
C LYS A 83 7.31 13.92 13.73
N LEU A 84 6.95 13.55 14.95
CA LEU A 84 7.59 12.43 15.65
C LEU A 84 7.35 11.13 14.88
N LYS A 85 6.12 10.92 14.39
CA LYS A 85 5.80 9.73 13.60
C LYS A 85 6.56 9.68 12.27
N MET A 86 6.74 10.83 11.63
CA MET A 86 7.55 10.95 10.42
C MET A 86 9.03 10.63 10.68
N ALA A 87 9.57 11.11 11.81
CA ALA A 87 10.95 10.82 12.22
C ALA A 87 11.13 9.32 12.55
N GLU A 88 10.26 8.74 13.38
CA GLU A 88 10.26 7.29 13.66
C GLU A 88 10.24 6.45 12.39
N ARG A 89 9.42 6.87 11.41
CA ARG A 89 9.33 6.17 10.14
C ARG A 89 10.60 6.33 9.32
N LEU A 90 11.20 7.51 9.28
CA LEU A 90 12.49 7.73 8.62
C LEU A 90 13.59 6.87 9.26
N ASP A 91 13.62 6.82 10.60
CA ASP A 91 14.60 6.04 11.37
C ASP A 91 14.48 4.53 11.13
N SER A 92 13.30 4.04 10.73
CA SER A 92 13.11 2.62 10.38
C SER A 92 13.78 2.18 9.06
N TYR A 93 14.40 3.12 8.33
CA TYR A 93 15.11 2.87 7.09
C TYR A 93 16.58 3.33 7.18
N LEU A 94 17.46 2.53 6.59
CA LEU A 94 18.85 2.88 6.35
C LEU A 94 18.94 4.06 5.35
N ARG A 95 20.10 4.72 5.30
CA ARG A 95 20.36 5.87 4.39
C ARG A 95 20.06 5.60 2.91
N ASN A 96 20.03 4.33 2.48
CA ASN A 96 19.71 3.92 1.11
C ASN A 96 18.22 3.57 0.89
N GLY A 97 17.35 3.82 1.87
CA GLY A 97 15.92 3.50 1.81
C GLY A 97 15.59 2.02 2.06
N THR A 98 16.53 1.22 2.57
CA THR A 98 16.29 -0.19 2.94
C THR A 98 15.74 -0.27 4.35
N PRO A 99 14.67 -1.03 4.62
CA PRO A 99 14.17 -1.22 5.99
C PRO A 99 15.25 -1.86 6.88
N GLU A 100 15.41 -1.38 8.12
CA GLU A 100 16.42 -1.94 9.03
C GLU A 100 16.17 -3.43 9.38
N ASN A 101 14.90 -3.86 9.42
CA ASN A 101 14.51 -5.22 9.79
C ASN A 101 14.77 -6.29 8.71
N THR A 102 15.31 -5.94 7.54
CA THR A 102 15.59 -6.92 6.47
C THR A 102 16.88 -7.74 6.71
N LYS A 103 17.58 -7.57 7.84
CA LYS A 103 18.79 -8.33 8.20
C LYS A 103 18.54 -9.71 8.85
N LEU A 104 17.30 -10.17 8.97
CA LEU A 104 16.98 -11.47 9.61
C LEU A 104 16.13 -12.35 8.68
N ALA A 105 16.72 -12.75 7.57
CA ALA A 105 16.26 -13.87 6.76
C ALA A 105 17.47 -14.39 5.94
N GLU A 106 18.51 -14.82 6.66
CA GLU A 106 19.47 -15.81 6.18
C GLU A 106 19.11 -17.18 6.78
#